data_AF-A0A6M0AP35-F1
#
_entry.id   AF-A0A6M0AP35-F1
#
_cell.length_a   1.000
_cell.length_b   1.000
_cell.length_c   1.000
_cell.angle_alpha   90.00
_cell.angle_beta   90.00
_cell.angle_gamma   90.00
#
_symmetry.space_group_name_H-M   'P 1'
#
loop_
_entity.id
_entity.type
_entity.pdbx_description
1 polymer ?
#
loop_
_entity_poly.entity_id
_entity_poly.type
_entity_poly.pdbx_seq_one_letter_code
_entity_poly.pdbx_strand_id
1 'polypeptide(L)'
;DGGVSKAFKQIKSGGLLPTEEDYESLSDIDQIFNYHQKVAAKRKLQLVAYEGGQHLVKSDNQKLTEFFIELNRHPKMYKIYTELLNEWKNQNGGLFMHFSDIGKPSKWGSWGALEHVYQKSSPKYDALIDFIDQNS
;
A
#
# COMPACT_ATOMS: atom_id res chain seq x y z
N ASP A 1 -14.00 -15.76 9.13
CA ASP A 1 -12.60 -15.28 9.00
C ASP A 1 -12.42 -13.86 9.57
N GLY A 2 -13.23 -13.43 10.56
CA GLY A 2 -13.12 -12.09 11.14
C GLY A 2 -13.39 -10.91 10.18
N GLY A 3 -13.85 -11.16 8.95
CA GLY A 3 -13.99 -10.10 7.93
C GLY A 3 -12.72 -9.88 7.10
N VAL A 4 -11.63 -10.59 7.37
CA VAL A 4 -10.34 -10.45 6.68
C VAL A 4 -10.46 -10.62 5.16
N SER A 5 -11.19 -11.63 4.67
CA SER A 5 -11.31 -11.81 3.22
C SER A 5 -12.11 -10.70 2.54
N LYS A 6 -13.13 -10.14 3.22
CA LYS A 6 -13.85 -8.98 2.73
C LYS A 6 -12.97 -7.74 2.73
N ALA A 7 -12.17 -7.52 3.76
CA ALA A 7 -11.23 -6.41 3.81
C ALA A 7 -10.20 -6.46 2.67
N PHE A 8 -9.59 -7.61 2.40
CA PHE A 8 -8.69 -7.75 1.25
C PHE A 8 -9.40 -7.61 -0.10
N LYS A 9 -10.67 -8.00 -0.20
CA LYS A 9 -11.47 -7.72 -1.40
C LYS A 9 -11.72 -6.21 -1.56
N GLN A 10 -12.06 -5.49 -0.50
CA GLN A 10 -12.19 -4.03 -0.54
C GLN A 10 -10.86 -3.36 -0.95
N ILE A 11 -9.75 -3.72 -0.33
CA ILE A 11 -8.42 -3.15 -0.66
C ILE A 11 -8.06 -3.40 -2.13
N LYS A 12 -8.38 -4.59 -2.66
CA LYS A 12 -8.01 -4.96 -4.03
C LYS A 12 -8.91 -4.31 -5.08
N SER A 13 -10.23 -4.39 -4.90
CA SER A 13 -11.19 -4.08 -5.96
C SER A 13 -12.29 -3.10 -5.55
N GLY A 14 -12.31 -2.63 -4.31
CA GLY A 14 -13.35 -1.75 -3.80
C GLY A 14 -14.76 -2.40 -3.78
N GLY A 15 -15.77 -1.54 -3.68
CA GLY A 15 -17.18 -1.87 -3.91
C GLY A 15 -17.91 -2.65 -2.81
N LEU A 16 -17.28 -2.90 -1.65
CA LEU A 16 -17.95 -3.52 -0.50
C LEU A 16 -18.42 -2.50 0.55
N LEU A 17 -17.76 -1.35 0.60
CA LEU A 17 -18.13 -0.22 1.44
C LEU A 17 -18.59 0.94 0.57
N PRO A 18 -19.45 1.84 1.09
CA PRO A 18 -19.70 3.13 0.45
C PRO A 18 -18.38 3.87 0.30
N THR A 19 -18.14 4.45 -0.87
CA THR A 19 -16.96 5.28 -1.12
C THR A 19 -17.12 6.62 -0.39
N GLU A 20 -16.22 6.92 0.54
CA GLU A 20 -16.11 8.23 1.17
C GLU A 20 -15.09 9.12 0.46
N GLU A 21 -14.13 8.50 -0.26
CA GLU A 21 -13.12 9.17 -1.08
C GLU A 21 -13.13 8.66 -2.53
N ASP A 22 -12.50 9.42 -3.44
CA ASP A 22 -12.46 9.08 -4.87
C ASP A 22 -11.66 7.79 -5.17
N TYR A 23 -10.80 7.33 -4.24
CA TYR A 23 -9.87 6.22 -4.48
C TYR A 23 -9.62 5.38 -3.22
N GLU A 24 -10.16 4.16 -3.18
CA GLU A 24 -10.09 3.29 -1.98
C GLU A 24 -9.49 1.90 -2.24
N SER A 25 -9.13 1.60 -3.49
CA SER A 25 -8.64 0.28 -3.89
C SER A 25 -7.47 0.31 -4.87
N LEU A 26 -6.78 -0.82 -5.01
CA LEU A 26 -5.72 -0.98 -6.02
C LEU A 26 -6.23 -0.73 -7.45
N SER A 27 -7.48 -1.12 -7.74
CA SER A 27 -8.10 -0.86 -9.06
C SER A 27 -8.29 0.63 -9.34
N ASP A 28 -8.50 1.44 -8.30
CA ASP A 28 -8.65 2.88 -8.43
C ASP A 28 -7.27 3.55 -8.57
N ILE A 29 -6.27 3.05 -7.83
CA ILE A 29 -4.89 3.56 -7.87
C ILE A 29 -4.25 3.40 -9.26
N ASP A 30 -4.55 2.32 -10.00
CA ASP A 30 -4.09 2.15 -11.39
C ASP A 30 -4.47 3.37 -12.26
N GLN A 31 -5.73 3.80 -12.16
CA GLN A 31 -6.25 4.94 -12.92
C GLN A 31 -5.56 6.24 -12.53
N ILE A 32 -5.27 6.43 -11.23
CA ILE A 32 -4.52 7.58 -10.71
C ILE A 32 -3.10 7.60 -11.26
N PHE A 33 -2.40 6.47 -11.20
CA PHE A 33 -1.04 6.35 -11.74
C PHE A 33 -1.02 6.69 -13.23
N ASN A 34 -1.94 6.13 -14.00
CA ASN A 34 -2.05 6.43 -15.43
C ASN A 34 -2.32 7.92 -15.71
N TYR A 35 -3.21 8.55 -14.94
CA TYR A 35 -3.50 9.98 -15.07
C TYR A 35 -2.25 10.83 -14.81
N HIS A 36 -1.57 10.61 -13.67
CA HIS A 36 -0.40 11.42 -13.29
C HIS A 36 0.80 11.15 -14.20
N GLN A 37 0.96 9.92 -14.68
CA GLN A 37 1.96 9.57 -15.70
C GLN A 37 1.77 10.43 -16.95
N LYS A 38 0.53 10.51 -17.47
CA LYS A 38 0.22 11.31 -18.67
C LYS A 38 0.51 12.79 -18.45
N VAL A 39 0.24 13.31 -17.25
CA VAL A 39 0.57 14.70 -16.90
C VAL A 39 2.08 14.91 -16.88
N ALA A 40 2.84 14.03 -16.20
CA ALA A 40 4.30 14.10 -16.12
C ALA A 40 4.95 14.02 -17.51
N ALA A 41 4.51 13.07 -18.34
CA ALA A 41 5.00 12.88 -19.71
C ALA A 41 4.78 14.13 -20.59
N LYS A 42 3.58 14.75 -20.53
CA LYS A 42 3.29 16.00 -21.25
C LYS A 42 4.19 17.16 -20.82
N ARG A 43 4.70 17.12 -19.59
CA ARG A 43 5.62 18.13 -19.02
C ARG A 43 7.09 17.74 -19.12
N LYS A 44 7.41 16.58 -19.69
CA LYS A 44 8.78 16.01 -19.73
C LYS A 44 9.38 15.87 -18.33
N LEU A 45 8.56 15.53 -17.35
CA LEU A 45 8.95 15.27 -15.97
C LEU A 45 8.89 13.77 -15.69
N GLN A 46 9.70 13.33 -14.73
CA GLN A 46 9.58 11.99 -14.15
C GLN A 46 8.48 12.01 -13.08
N LEU A 47 7.62 10.99 -13.10
CA LEU A 47 6.65 10.77 -12.04
C LEU A 47 7.34 10.02 -10.89
N VAL A 48 7.23 10.52 -9.67
CA VAL A 48 7.72 9.88 -8.45
C VAL A 48 6.60 9.81 -7.42
N ALA A 49 6.57 8.76 -6.61
CA ALA A 49 5.66 8.64 -5.46
C ALA A 49 6.42 8.95 -4.17
N TYR A 50 5.88 9.85 -3.36
CA TYR A 50 6.39 10.22 -2.04
C TYR A 50 5.44 9.67 -0.97
N GLU A 51 5.99 9.06 0.09
CA GLU A 51 5.24 8.41 1.18
C GLU A 51 4.24 7.34 0.70
N GLY A 52 4.67 6.49 -0.24
CA GLY A 52 3.85 5.44 -0.82
C GLY A 52 3.59 4.27 0.13
N GLY A 53 2.38 3.72 0.07
CA GLY A 53 1.95 2.55 0.83
C GLY A 53 0.45 2.56 1.13
N GLN A 54 0.03 1.66 2.00
CA GLN A 54 -1.35 1.55 2.47
C GLN A 54 -1.69 2.66 3.48
N HIS A 55 -2.95 3.13 3.47
CA HIS A 55 -3.48 4.11 4.43
C HIS A 55 -4.67 3.57 5.25
N LEU A 56 -4.54 2.37 5.82
CA LEU A 56 -5.56 1.75 6.69
C LEU A 56 -5.47 2.34 8.10
N VAL A 57 -6.20 3.44 8.34
CA VAL A 57 -6.20 4.17 9.62
C VAL A 57 -7.61 4.56 10.04
N LYS A 58 -7.94 4.34 11.31
CA LYS A 58 -9.13 4.88 11.96
C LYS A 58 -8.84 5.18 13.43
N SER A 59 -8.28 6.36 13.69
CA SER A 59 -7.65 6.71 14.98
C SER A 59 -8.62 6.86 16.16
N ASP A 60 -9.91 7.04 15.87
CA ASP A 60 -11.00 7.18 16.82
C ASP A 60 -11.72 5.85 17.13
N ASN A 61 -11.29 4.74 16.52
CA ASN A 61 -11.91 3.44 16.72
C ASN A 61 -10.86 2.36 17.03
N GLN A 62 -10.80 1.93 18.28
CA GLN A 62 -9.82 0.94 18.74
C GLN A 62 -9.97 -0.41 18.04
N LYS A 63 -11.20 -0.89 17.84
CA LYS A 63 -11.43 -2.19 17.18
C LYS A 63 -10.95 -2.18 15.74
N LEU A 64 -11.19 -1.09 15.01
CA LEU A 64 -10.68 -0.93 13.65
C LEU A 64 -9.17 -0.73 13.61
N THR A 65 -8.60 -0.01 14.58
CA THR A 65 -7.14 0.09 14.73
C THR A 65 -6.51 -1.29 14.87
N GLU A 66 -7.01 -2.12 15.80
CA GLU A 66 -6.50 -3.48 16.02
C GLU A 66 -6.66 -4.35 14.76
N PHE A 67 -7.81 -4.25 14.09
CA PHE A 67 -8.07 -4.96 12.85
C PHE A 67 -7.13 -4.54 11.71
N PHE A 68 -6.86 -3.25 11.53
CA PHE A 68 -5.95 -2.77 10.48
C PHE A 68 -4.49 -3.15 10.74
N ILE A 69 -4.08 -3.22 12.01
CA ILE A 69 -2.78 -3.78 12.39
C ILE A 69 -2.72 -5.27 12.01
N GLU A 70 -3.77 -6.03 12.29
CA GLU A 70 -3.88 -7.44 11.87
C GLU A 70 -3.78 -7.60 10.35
N LEU A 71 -4.49 -6.76 9.58
CA LEU A 71 -4.44 -6.79 8.11
C LEU A 71 -3.03 -6.54 7.57
N ASN A 72 -2.27 -5.60 8.15
CA ASN A 72 -0.89 -5.33 7.74
C ASN A 72 0.04 -6.51 7.98
N ARG A 73 -0.20 -7.30 9.04
CA ARG A 73 0.57 -8.51 9.37
C ARG A 73 0.12 -9.74 8.59
N HIS A 74 -1.08 -9.71 8.01
CA HIS A 74 -1.64 -10.86 7.32
C HIS A 74 -0.89 -11.16 6.01
N PRO A 75 -0.58 -12.44 5.68
CA PRO A 75 0.22 -12.78 4.49
C PRO A 75 -0.32 -12.26 3.15
N LYS A 76 -1.63 -12.05 3.03
CA LYS A 76 -2.24 -11.44 1.83
C LYS A 76 -1.75 -10.01 1.56
N MET A 77 -1.23 -9.29 2.56
CA MET A 77 -0.68 -7.94 2.38
C MET A 77 0.56 -7.93 1.48
N TYR A 78 1.34 -9.02 1.45
CA TYR A 78 2.42 -9.21 0.48
C TYR A 78 1.88 -9.04 -0.95
N LYS A 79 0.80 -9.76 -1.29
CA LYS A 79 0.21 -9.71 -2.63
C LYS A 79 -0.32 -8.31 -2.98
N ILE A 80 -0.90 -7.61 -2.01
CA ILE A 80 -1.35 -6.22 -2.19
C ILE A 80 -0.18 -5.31 -2.54
N TYR A 81 0.94 -5.40 -1.81
CA TYR A 81 2.13 -4.58 -2.09
C TYR A 81 2.80 -4.96 -3.41
N THR A 82 2.90 -6.25 -3.73
CA THR A 82 3.42 -6.70 -5.02
C THR A 82 2.58 -6.18 -6.19
N GLU A 83 1.24 -6.24 -6.09
CA GLU A 83 0.34 -5.69 -7.12
C GLU A 83 0.49 -4.17 -7.24
N LEU A 84 0.55 -3.43 -6.12
CA LEU A 84 0.78 -1.98 -6.10
C LEU A 84 2.07 -1.57 -6.82
N LEU A 85 3.20 -2.21 -6.49
CA LEU A 85 4.50 -1.88 -7.04
C LEU A 85 4.63 -2.27 -8.52
N ASN A 86 4.04 -3.40 -8.91
CA ASN A 86 3.98 -3.81 -10.31
C ASN A 86 3.14 -2.83 -11.14
N GLU A 87 2.01 -2.35 -10.61
CA GLU A 87 1.21 -1.37 -11.33
C GLU A 87 1.95 -0.05 -11.49
N TRP A 88 2.62 0.43 -10.43
CA TRP A 88 3.48 1.61 -10.51
C TRP A 88 4.53 1.49 -11.62
N LYS A 89 5.20 0.33 -11.70
CA LYS A 89 6.17 0.04 -12.76
C LYS A 89 5.53 -0.01 -14.14
N ASN A 90 4.39 -0.69 -14.28
CA ASN A 90 3.67 -0.84 -15.56
C ASN A 90 3.22 0.52 -16.11
N GLN A 91 2.93 1.47 -15.24
CA GLN A 91 2.63 2.86 -15.59
C GLN A 91 3.88 3.73 -15.78
N ASN A 92 5.06 3.14 -16.01
CA ASN A 92 6.32 3.86 -16.19
C ASN A 92 6.62 4.85 -15.04
N GLY A 93 6.22 4.51 -13.82
CA GLY A 93 6.56 5.25 -12.61
C GLY A 93 8.07 5.24 -12.36
N GLY A 94 8.59 6.33 -11.82
CA GLY A 94 9.99 6.46 -11.39
C GLY A 94 10.20 5.90 -9.98
N LEU A 95 10.86 6.67 -9.11
CA LEU A 95 11.05 6.30 -7.72
C LEU A 95 9.70 6.16 -7.00
N PHE A 96 9.48 5.00 -6.37
CA PHE A 96 8.42 4.78 -5.39
C PHE A 96 9.03 4.79 -3.99
N MET A 97 8.87 5.88 -3.25
CA MET A 97 9.39 6.00 -1.89
C MET A 97 8.39 5.40 -0.90
N HIS A 98 8.65 4.19 -0.41
CA HIS A 98 7.88 3.66 0.72
C HIS A 98 8.06 4.57 1.94
N PHE A 99 6.96 4.88 2.64
CA PHE A 99 6.96 5.93 3.66
C PHE A 99 7.98 5.72 4.79
N SER A 100 8.11 4.50 5.33
CA SER A 100 8.97 4.26 6.49
C SER A 100 9.57 2.86 6.44
N ASP A 101 10.85 2.77 6.77
CA ASP A 101 11.56 1.49 6.91
C ASP A 101 11.09 0.75 8.18
N ILE A 102 11.29 1.34 9.37
CA ILE A 102 10.95 0.72 10.65
C ILE A 102 10.06 1.64 11.48
N GLY A 103 8.90 1.15 11.91
CA GLY A 103 7.97 1.91 12.75
C GLY A 103 6.91 1.03 13.41
N LYS A 104 6.80 1.13 14.74
CA LYS A 104 5.79 0.40 15.50
C LYS A 104 4.38 0.86 15.10
N PRO A 105 3.44 -0.06 14.80
CA PRO A 105 2.07 0.31 14.47
C PRO A 105 1.36 0.97 15.66
N SER A 106 0.46 1.91 15.36
CA SER A 106 -0.35 2.61 16.35
C SER A 106 -1.73 2.96 15.78
N LYS A 107 -2.57 3.64 16.58
CA LYS A 107 -3.84 4.22 16.11
C LYS A 107 -3.68 5.22 14.95
N TRP A 108 -2.47 5.75 14.77
CA TRP A 108 -2.14 6.66 13.66
C TRP A 108 -1.70 5.94 12.40
N GLY A 109 -1.50 4.61 12.44
CA GLY A 109 -1.17 3.80 11.27
C GLY A 109 -0.06 2.77 11.49
N SER A 110 0.11 1.93 10.46
CA SER A 110 1.09 0.85 10.39
C SER A 110 2.08 1.13 9.25
N TRP A 111 2.95 2.09 9.49
CA TRP A 111 3.77 2.73 8.45
C TRP A 111 4.99 1.92 8.04
N GLY A 112 5.80 1.49 9.00
CA GLY A 112 7.08 0.82 8.75
C GLY A 112 6.92 -0.45 7.93
N ALA A 113 7.80 -0.68 6.96
CA ALA A 113 7.98 -1.99 6.34
C ALA A 113 8.24 -3.07 7.41
N LEU A 114 8.98 -2.72 8.46
CA LEU A 114 9.17 -3.48 9.70
C LEU A 114 8.59 -2.71 10.90
N GLU A 115 8.26 -3.41 11.97
CA GLU A 115 7.69 -2.83 13.19
C GLU A 115 8.75 -2.57 14.28
N HIS A 116 9.90 -3.25 14.21
CA HIS A 116 11.03 -3.06 15.11
C HIS A 116 12.35 -3.57 14.50
N VAL A 117 13.49 -3.09 15.02
CA VAL A 117 14.84 -3.36 14.47
C VAL A 117 15.26 -4.84 14.45
N TYR A 118 14.69 -5.67 15.31
CA TYR A 118 14.95 -7.11 15.34
C TYR A 118 14.03 -7.94 14.42
N GLN A 119 13.05 -7.31 13.77
CA GLN A 119 12.13 -8.01 12.89
C GLN A 119 12.84 -8.31 11.56
N LYS A 120 12.85 -9.59 11.17
CA LYS A 120 13.59 -10.03 9.97
C LYS A 120 12.77 -9.97 8.68
N SER A 121 11.44 -10.02 8.80
CA SER A 121 10.53 -10.09 7.67
C SER A 121 9.15 -9.61 8.10
N SER A 122 8.43 -9.07 7.13
CA SER A 122 7.00 -8.78 7.19
C SER A 122 6.44 -8.88 5.77
N PRO A 123 5.11 -9.06 5.60
CA PRO A 123 4.53 -9.09 4.26
C PRO A 123 4.86 -7.85 3.40
N LYS A 124 4.96 -6.66 4.02
CA LYS A 124 5.33 -5.43 3.32
C LYS A 124 6.81 -5.40 2.97
N TYR A 125 7.66 -5.73 3.93
CA TYR A 125 9.11 -5.75 3.75
C TYR A 125 9.51 -6.74 2.65
N ASP A 126 8.98 -7.96 2.73
CA ASP A 126 9.30 -9.02 1.76
C ASP A 126 8.87 -8.60 0.35
N ALA A 127 7.67 -8.02 0.19
CA ALA A 127 7.22 -7.53 -1.12
C ALA A 127 8.08 -6.38 -1.67
N LEU A 128 8.58 -5.49 -0.80
CA LEU A 128 9.46 -4.39 -1.19
C LEU A 128 10.83 -4.92 -1.65
N ILE A 129 11.45 -5.81 -0.87
CA ILE A 129 12.76 -6.39 -1.20
C ILE A 129 12.67 -7.26 -2.45
N ASP A 130 11.66 -8.14 -2.54
CA ASP A 130 11.47 -8.99 -3.73
C ASP A 130 11.26 -8.15 -4.99
N PHE A 131 10.50 -7.05 -4.89
CA PHE A 131 10.34 -6.12 -6.01
C PHE A 131 11.65 -5.44 -6.39
N ILE A 132 12.46 -4.99 -5.42
CA ILE A 132 13.77 -4.41 -5.68
C ILE A 132 14.67 -5.43 -6.38
N ASP A 133 14.81 -6.64 -5.83
CA ASP A 133 15.69 -7.69 -6.37
C ASP A 133 15.32 -8.10 -7.80
N GLN A 134 14.02 -8.10 -8.13
CA GLN A 134 13.52 -8.43 -9.48
C GLN A 134 13.67 -7.30 -10.51
N ASN A 135 14.03 -6.08 -10.06
CA ASN A 135 14.06 -4.87 -10.90
C ASN A 135 15.38 -4.07 -10.76
N SER A 136 16.40 -4.67 -10.14
CA SER A 136 17.75 -4.12 -9.97
C SER A 136 18.62 -4.35 -11.21
#